data_AF-Q759F2-F1
#
_entry.id   AF-Q759F2-F1
#
_cell.length_a   1.000
_cell.length_b   1.000
_cell.length_c   1.000
_cell.angle_alpha   90.00
_cell.angle_beta   90.00
_cell.angle_gamma   90.00
#
_symmetry.space_group_name_H-M   'P 1'
#
loop_
_entity.id
_entity.type
_entity.pdbx_description
1 polymer ?
#
loop_
_entity_poly.entity_id
_entity_poly.type
_entity_poly.pdbx_seq_one_letter_code
_entity_poly.pdbx_strand_id
1 'polypeptide(L)'
;MGSKRLTSARNHTGAWLTSILVVITFVVFHVIFPALDQEQGDPAVQGLSVVDRWIKEQDGQELRVKRFYNGDASLMVPFLDKINKYWHVSGTAQIKNWEHIELSLRGQKDRWGVLLSNGIGDNTINDFETIVDFSIDTQSYNAPVGDGMAIVLTSQQDYMREDLHSSYARKQYMLNTALEMDNHDLMGFPRNLPGLAIVLDTYKNDPETKLAPPFISMFLNKDPSSEYYDAASDGRRSTSLQLMHLPAHLSGRKTRIRIIYLESVGFLKVDIDYSGKNQWIQLFKQQTGVQLPKNPVTGERYIGIGSKTGTYSQTVILNNVETYEYHWASSTSAEGAEGEDTFDYVQEITKFLKWQLGESIKMEEDEYMKWSLIRTQMFDSDLTRLRDAPPPKKRWSPLGFLKRTCIWFAITVCVYLVSVYIRVILRRKGILRSRLYKRNFPVGLLG
;
A
#
# COMPACT_ATOMS: atom_id res chain seq x y z
N MET A 1 74.96 40.11 -1.03
CA MET A 1 73.51 40.05 -0.80
C MET A 1 72.89 39.02 -1.74
N GLY A 2 72.04 38.13 -1.24
CA GLY A 2 71.25 37.21 -2.09
C GLY A 2 71.42 35.72 -1.76
N SER A 3 70.82 35.29 -0.65
CA SER A 3 70.61 33.89 -0.28
C SER A 3 69.73 33.16 -1.30
N LYS A 4 70.12 31.94 -1.71
CA LYS A 4 69.19 30.94 -2.26
C LYS A 4 69.40 29.61 -1.55
N ARG A 5 68.49 29.28 -0.64
CA ARG A 5 68.27 27.93 -0.11
C ARG A 5 67.62 27.08 -1.21
N LEU A 6 68.26 25.98 -1.61
CA LEU A 6 67.64 24.90 -2.34
C LEU A 6 67.26 23.81 -1.33
N THR A 7 65.98 23.80 -0.96
CA THR A 7 65.36 22.75 -0.16
C THR A 7 65.25 21.46 -0.97
N SER A 8 65.79 20.39 -0.39
CA SER A 8 65.79 19.02 -0.89
C SER A 8 64.37 18.48 -1.15
N ALA A 9 63.95 18.51 -2.42
CA ALA A 9 62.65 18.02 -2.88
C ALA A 9 62.53 16.48 -3.01
N ARG A 10 63.49 15.69 -2.49
CA ARG A 10 63.65 14.29 -2.91
C ARG A 10 63.08 13.21 -1.96
N ASN A 11 62.47 13.59 -0.83
CA ASN A 11 61.84 12.66 0.12
C ASN A 11 60.31 12.74 0.19
N HIS A 12 59.67 13.67 -0.51
CA HIS A 12 58.21 13.84 -0.44
C HIS A 12 57.41 12.85 -1.31
N THR A 13 58.02 12.28 -2.35
CA THR A 13 57.30 11.41 -3.30
C THR A 13 56.92 10.06 -2.70
N GLY A 14 57.78 9.47 -1.86
CA GLY A 14 57.50 8.20 -1.19
C GLY A 14 56.38 8.30 -0.15
N ALA A 15 56.38 9.37 0.64
CA ALA A 15 55.34 9.64 1.64
C ALA A 15 53.97 9.92 0.99
N TRP A 16 53.96 10.66 -0.12
CA TRP A 16 52.74 10.95 -0.88
C TRP A 16 52.13 9.68 -1.48
N LEU A 17 52.95 8.79 -2.05
CA LEU A 17 52.47 7.51 -2.60
C LEU A 17 51.86 6.61 -1.53
N THR A 18 52.46 6.54 -0.34
CA THR A 18 51.89 5.76 0.77
C THR A 18 50.59 6.36 1.30
N SER A 19 50.50 7.68 1.42
CA SER A 19 49.27 8.35 1.87
C SER A 19 48.13 8.21 0.86
N ILE A 20 48.43 8.33 -0.45
CA ILE A 20 47.45 8.09 -1.51
C ILE A 20 46.94 6.65 -1.45
N LEU A 21 47.84 5.67 -1.28
CA LEU A 21 47.46 4.26 -1.28
C LEU A 21 46.56 3.92 -0.07
N VAL A 22 46.85 4.51 1.10
CA VAL A 22 46.00 4.38 2.30
C VAL A 22 44.61 5.00 2.07
N VAL A 23 44.55 6.20 1.50
CA VAL A 23 43.27 6.89 1.20
C VAL A 23 42.47 6.10 0.16
N ILE A 24 43.11 5.57 -0.88
CA ILE A 24 42.45 4.73 -1.88
C ILE A 24 41.89 3.46 -1.23
N THR A 25 42.67 2.76 -0.39
CA THR A 25 42.15 1.58 0.31
C THR A 25 40.99 1.90 1.26
N PHE A 26 41.01 3.07 1.89
CA PHE A 26 39.92 3.54 2.76
C PHE A 26 38.63 3.82 1.98
N VAL A 27 38.74 4.46 0.81
CA VAL A 27 37.60 4.75 -0.08
C VAL A 27 37.07 3.46 -0.72
N VAL A 28 37.95 2.60 -1.22
CA VAL A 28 37.58 1.31 -1.82
C VAL A 28 36.88 0.41 -0.80
N PHE A 29 37.36 0.35 0.45
CA PHE A 29 36.71 -0.42 1.51
C PHE A 29 35.29 0.10 1.82
N HIS A 30 35.08 1.42 1.85
CA HIS A 30 33.76 2.01 2.11
C HIS A 30 32.79 1.94 0.93
N VAL A 31 33.31 1.79 -0.30
CA VAL A 31 32.48 1.66 -1.51
C VAL A 31 32.15 0.19 -1.80
N ILE A 32 33.06 -0.74 -1.53
CA ILE A 32 32.88 -2.18 -1.84
C ILE A 32 32.09 -2.93 -0.76
N PHE A 33 32.07 -2.45 0.49
CA PHE A 33 31.29 -3.09 1.57
C PHE A 33 30.12 -2.23 2.09
N PRO A 34 29.04 -1.97 1.30
CA PRO A 34 27.80 -1.42 1.85
C PRO A 34 26.90 -2.49 2.49
N ALA A 35 27.17 -3.78 2.33
CA ALA A 35 26.29 -4.85 2.80
C ALA A 35 27.11 -6.09 3.18
N LEU A 36 27.09 -6.45 4.46
CA LEU A 36 27.47 -7.76 4.98
C LEU A 36 26.35 -8.16 5.94
N ASP A 37 25.18 -8.43 5.37
CA ASP A 37 24.15 -9.30 5.92
C ASP A 37 23.69 -10.16 4.74
N GLN A 38 24.36 -11.30 4.55
CA GLN A 38 23.92 -12.34 3.63
C GLN A 38 24.43 -13.68 4.16
N GLU A 39 23.58 -14.33 4.96
CA GLU A 39 23.78 -15.72 5.35
C GLU A 39 23.60 -16.65 4.13
N GLN A 40 24.47 -17.64 4.09
CA GLN A 40 24.62 -18.67 3.08
C GLN A 40 23.62 -19.80 3.34
N GLY A 41 22.81 -20.15 2.33
CA GLY A 41 22.05 -21.40 2.25
C GLY A 41 22.38 -22.15 0.97
N ASP A 42 22.71 -23.45 1.11
CA ASP A 42 23.23 -24.36 0.08
C ASP A 42 22.31 -24.57 -1.15
N PRO A 43 22.86 -24.84 -2.35
CA PRO A 43 22.09 -25.31 -3.49
C PRO A 43 22.33 -26.80 -3.77
N ALA A 44 21.33 -27.65 -3.51
CA ALA A 44 21.10 -28.87 -4.28
C ALA A 44 19.73 -29.47 -3.93
N VAL A 45 18.80 -29.51 -4.89
CA VAL A 45 18.32 -30.74 -5.57
C VAL A 45 17.16 -30.35 -6.48
N GLN A 46 17.29 -30.70 -7.77
CA GLN A 46 16.23 -30.65 -8.77
C GLN A 46 15.22 -31.80 -8.55
N GLY A 47 13.93 -31.49 -8.68
CA GLY A 47 12.87 -32.48 -8.87
C GLY A 47 11.46 -31.92 -8.70
N LEU A 48 10.77 -31.64 -9.81
CA LEU A 48 9.30 -31.58 -9.87
C LEU A 48 8.71 -32.87 -9.26
N SER A 49 7.67 -32.91 -8.42
CA SER A 49 6.95 -31.91 -7.66
C SER A 49 6.56 -32.57 -6.32
N VAL A 50 7.27 -32.22 -5.24
CA VAL A 50 6.85 -32.57 -3.88
C VAL A 50 5.54 -31.85 -3.55
N VAL A 51 5.35 -30.65 -4.11
CA VAL A 51 4.15 -29.82 -3.94
C VAL A 51 2.90 -30.48 -4.52
N ASP A 52 2.93 -31.10 -5.70
CA ASP A 52 1.71 -31.77 -6.24
C ASP A 52 1.38 -33.08 -5.52
N ARG A 53 2.38 -33.72 -4.89
CA ARG A 53 2.17 -34.91 -4.05
C ARG A 53 1.62 -34.52 -2.67
N TRP A 54 2.07 -33.39 -2.11
CA TRP A 54 1.53 -32.79 -0.89
C TRP A 54 0.09 -32.28 -1.09
N ILE A 55 -0.21 -31.72 -2.27
CA ILE A 55 -1.56 -31.27 -2.66
C ILE A 55 -2.57 -32.44 -2.70
N LYS A 56 -2.13 -33.66 -3.03
CA LYS A 56 -3.00 -34.85 -2.96
C LYS A 56 -3.16 -35.43 -1.55
N GLU A 57 -2.23 -35.16 -0.64
CA GLU A 57 -2.30 -35.62 0.76
C GLU A 57 -3.11 -34.67 1.66
N GLN A 58 -3.28 -33.39 1.28
CA GLN A 58 -4.07 -32.41 2.03
C GLN A 58 -5.56 -32.31 1.65
N ASP A 59 -6.04 -33.11 0.70
CA ASP A 59 -7.44 -33.13 0.21
C ASP A 59 -8.48 -33.55 1.30
N GLY A 60 -8.05 -33.76 2.54
CA GLY A 60 -8.89 -34.09 3.70
C GLY A 60 -8.68 -33.25 4.96
N GLN A 61 -7.87 -32.18 4.93
CA GLN A 61 -7.74 -31.27 6.06
C GLN A 61 -8.73 -30.10 5.96
N GLU A 62 -9.50 -29.87 7.02
CA GLU A 62 -10.38 -28.70 7.12
C GLU A 62 -9.57 -27.40 7.04
N LEU A 63 -10.06 -26.44 6.24
CA LEU A 63 -9.46 -25.12 6.13
C LEU A 63 -9.41 -24.44 7.50
N ARG A 64 -8.21 -24.01 7.90
CA ARG A 64 -7.99 -23.30 9.16
C ARG A 64 -8.44 -21.84 9.07
N VAL A 65 -8.48 -21.23 7.88
CA VAL A 65 -9.05 -19.90 7.66
C VAL A 65 -10.53 -20.02 7.31
N LYS A 66 -11.38 -19.21 7.97
CA LYS A 66 -12.83 -19.15 7.74
C LYS A 66 -13.28 -17.73 7.46
N ARG A 67 -14.39 -17.64 6.72
CA ARG A 67 -15.11 -16.41 6.41
C ARG A 67 -16.07 -16.09 7.56
N PHE A 68 -15.89 -14.94 8.20
CA PHE A 68 -16.73 -14.40 9.25
C PHE A 68 -17.54 -13.21 8.74
N TYR A 69 -18.78 -13.08 9.18
CA TYR A 69 -19.62 -11.96 8.80
C TYR A 69 -19.40 -10.79 9.74
N ASN A 70 -18.99 -9.63 9.20
CA ASN A 70 -18.81 -8.41 9.99
C ASN A 70 -20.13 -7.63 10.01
N GLY A 71 -20.83 -7.68 11.16
CA GLY A 71 -22.12 -7.01 11.32
C GLY A 71 -22.06 -5.48 11.37
N ASP A 72 -20.92 -4.92 11.76
CA ASP A 72 -20.68 -3.49 11.99
C ASP A 72 -20.38 -2.77 10.67
N ALA A 73 -19.56 -3.39 9.80
CA ALA A 73 -19.25 -2.90 8.45
C ALA A 73 -20.28 -3.33 7.38
N SER A 74 -21.42 -3.90 7.79
CA SER A 74 -22.49 -4.38 6.91
C SER A 74 -23.80 -3.67 7.15
N LEU A 75 -24.56 -3.41 6.08
CA LEU A 75 -25.81 -2.67 6.09
C LEU A 75 -26.93 -3.48 5.41
N MET A 76 -27.85 -4.03 6.21
CA MET A 76 -28.99 -4.82 5.74
C MET A 76 -30.30 -4.31 6.37
N VAL A 77 -31.43 -4.69 5.79
CA VAL A 77 -32.77 -4.41 6.34
C VAL A 77 -32.94 -5.12 7.70
N PRO A 78 -33.45 -4.45 8.76
CA PRO A 78 -33.81 -3.02 8.83
C PRO A 78 -32.59 -2.09 8.99
N PHE A 79 -32.61 -0.94 8.32
CA PHE A 79 -31.44 -0.07 8.19
C PHE A 79 -31.20 0.92 9.33
N LEU A 80 -32.25 1.50 9.93
CA LEU A 80 -32.16 2.69 10.80
C LEU A 80 -31.23 2.49 11.99
N ASP A 81 -31.32 1.35 12.67
CA ASP A 81 -30.49 1.05 13.85
C ASP A 81 -29.01 0.99 13.47
N LYS A 82 -28.71 0.31 12.35
CA LYS A 82 -27.35 0.18 11.83
C LYS A 82 -26.81 1.51 11.35
N ILE A 83 -27.62 2.28 10.63
CA ILE A 83 -27.20 3.60 10.14
C ILE A 83 -26.87 4.51 11.30
N ASN A 84 -27.76 4.62 12.28
CA ASN A 84 -27.55 5.50 13.44
C ASN A 84 -26.28 5.15 14.23
N LYS A 85 -25.88 3.86 14.23
CA LYS A 85 -24.72 3.40 15.00
C LYS A 85 -23.42 3.34 14.19
N TYR A 86 -23.47 2.93 12.93
CA TYR A 86 -22.28 2.50 12.17
C TYR A 86 -22.06 3.24 10.85
N TRP A 87 -22.97 4.12 10.42
CA TRP A 87 -22.87 4.78 9.11
C TRP A 87 -23.17 6.28 9.20
N HIS A 88 -22.37 7.07 8.49
CA HIS A 88 -22.67 8.45 8.18
C HIS A 88 -23.52 8.52 6.91
N VAL A 89 -24.55 9.35 6.94
CA VAL A 89 -25.42 9.63 5.79
C VAL A 89 -25.37 11.13 5.53
N SER A 90 -25.16 11.51 4.28
CA SER A 90 -25.11 12.90 3.87
C SER A 90 -25.76 13.12 2.51
N GLY A 91 -26.02 14.38 2.19
CA GLY A 91 -26.71 14.79 0.96
C GLY A 91 -28.21 14.52 1.01
N THR A 92 -28.78 14.07 -0.11
CA THR A 92 -30.21 13.84 -0.30
C THR A 92 -30.63 12.37 -0.18
N ALA A 93 -29.78 11.52 0.39
CA ALA A 93 -30.08 10.10 0.55
C ALA A 93 -31.34 9.88 1.41
N GLN A 94 -32.26 9.04 0.95
CA GLN A 94 -33.50 8.70 1.65
C GLN A 94 -33.48 7.25 2.13
N ILE A 95 -33.74 7.04 3.41
CA ILE A 95 -33.68 5.71 4.04
C ILE A 95 -35.10 5.17 4.16
N LYS A 96 -35.44 4.14 3.37
CA LYS A 96 -36.67 3.36 3.57
C LYS A 96 -36.31 2.14 4.40
N ASN A 97 -36.44 2.29 5.72
CA ASN A 97 -35.94 1.34 6.72
C ASN A 97 -36.16 -0.16 6.40
N TRP A 98 -37.34 -0.50 5.87
CA TRP A 98 -37.77 -1.87 5.63
C TRP A 98 -37.62 -2.34 4.18
N GLU A 99 -37.10 -1.50 3.29
CA GLU A 99 -37.05 -1.78 1.85
C GLU A 99 -35.63 -1.61 1.29
N HIS A 100 -35.19 -0.36 1.15
CA HIS A 100 -33.92 0.01 0.51
C HIS A 100 -33.54 1.46 0.85
N ILE A 101 -32.37 1.88 0.38
CA ILE A 101 -31.88 3.25 0.53
C ILE A 101 -31.78 3.88 -0.85
N GLU A 102 -32.39 5.04 -1.04
CA GLU A 102 -32.37 5.79 -2.29
C GLU A 102 -31.26 6.85 -2.19
N LEU A 103 -30.13 6.61 -2.86
CA LEU A 103 -28.99 7.52 -2.86
C LEU A 103 -29.30 8.78 -3.67
N SER A 104 -29.97 8.60 -4.80
CA SER A 104 -30.42 9.67 -5.68
C SER A 104 -31.79 9.33 -6.26
N LEU A 105 -32.53 10.37 -6.66
CA LEU A 105 -33.85 10.25 -7.23
C LEU A 105 -33.94 10.91 -8.60
N ARG A 106 -34.62 10.23 -9.53
CA ARG A 106 -35.02 10.81 -10.81
C ARG A 106 -35.90 12.04 -10.59
N GLY A 107 -35.64 13.11 -11.35
CA GLY A 107 -36.30 14.41 -11.24
C GLY A 107 -35.54 15.41 -10.37
N GLN A 108 -34.59 14.98 -9.55
CA GLN A 108 -33.75 15.86 -8.74
C GLN A 108 -32.43 16.13 -9.47
N LYS A 109 -32.18 17.39 -9.83
CA LYS A 109 -30.96 17.83 -10.52
C LYS A 109 -29.94 18.37 -9.52
N ASP A 110 -28.66 18.17 -9.84
CA ASP A 110 -27.52 18.64 -9.04
C ASP A 110 -27.61 18.22 -7.56
N ARG A 111 -28.01 16.96 -7.33
CA ARG A 111 -28.12 16.38 -6.00
C ARG A 111 -27.18 15.21 -5.87
N TRP A 112 -26.78 14.93 -4.65
CA TRP A 112 -25.93 13.80 -4.32
C TRP A 112 -26.36 13.21 -3.00
N GLY A 113 -26.14 11.91 -2.83
CA GLY A 113 -26.39 11.20 -1.59
C GLY A 113 -25.28 10.20 -1.35
N VAL A 114 -24.79 10.16 -0.11
CA VAL A 114 -23.63 9.35 0.29
C VAL A 114 -23.93 8.64 1.59
N LEU A 115 -23.52 7.37 1.65
CA LEU A 115 -23.34 6.62 2.87
C LEU A 115 -21.87 6.26 3.02
N LEU A 116 -21.34 6.38 4.24
CA LEU A 116 -19.95 6.03 4.57
C LEU A 116 -19.91 5.35 5.94
N SER A 117 -19.23 4.22 6.09
CA SER A 117 -19.08 3.58 7.40
C SER A 117 -18.30 4.48 8.35
N ASN A 118 -18.67 4.47 9.63
CA ASN A 118 -18.22 5.48 10.59
C ASN A 118 -17.00 5.06 11.46
N GLY A 119 -16.40 3.90 11.17
CA GLY A 119 -15.29 3.36 11.98
C GLY A 119 -15.71 2.70 13.29
N ILE A 120 -16.94 2.90 13.79
CA ILE A 120 -17.37 2.27 15.05
C ILE A 120 -17.52 0.76 14.84
N GLY A 121 -16.96 -0.03 15.76
CA GLY A 121 -16.93 -1.49 15.66
C GLY A 121 -15.55 -1.97 15.21
N ASP A 122 -15.52 -3.03 14.40
CA ASP A 122 -14.31 -3.49 13.73
C ASP A 122 -14.31 -3.03 12.27
N ASN A 123 -13.56 -1.96 11.98
CA ASN A 123 -13.25 -1.53 10.60
C ASN A 123 -11.75 -1.67 10.31
N THR A 124 -11.02 -2.41 11.13
CA THR A 124 -9.62 -2.77 10.90
C THR A 124 -9.52 -3.97 9.95
N ILE A 125 -10.23 -3.86 8.82
CA ILE A 125 -10.41 -4.93 7.85
C ILE A 125 -9.18 -5.04 6.93
N ASN A 126 -8.34 -6.03 7.19
CA ASN A 126 -7.12 -6.31 6.43
C ASN A 126 -7.39 -7.27 5.27
N ASP A 127 -8.08 -8.37 5.58
CA ASP A 127 -8.41 -9.44 4.65
C ASP A 127 -9.93 -9.62 4.63
N PHE A 128 -10.58 -9.05 3.62
CA PHE A 128 -12.04 -8.92 3.59
C PHE A 128 -12.66 -9.07 2.20
N GLU A 129 -13.97 -9.28 2.22
CA GLU A 129 -14.86 -9.31 1.06
C GLU A 129 -16.08 -8.43 1.33
N THR A 130 -16.29 -7.41 0.50
CA THR A 130 -17.49 -6.57 0.55
C THR A 130 -18.33 -6.80 -0.69
N ILE A 131 -19.62 -7.07 -0.50
CA ILE A 131 -20.63 -7.24 -1.54
C ILE A 131 -21.64 -6.09 -1.42
N VAL A 132 -21.78 -5.31 -2.48
CA VAL A 132 -22.75 -4.21 -2.58
C VAL A 132 -23.85 -4.63 -3.56
N ASP A 133 -25.08 -4.74 -3.07
CA ASP A 133 -26.29 -4.97 -3.88
C ASP A 133 -26.98 -3.64 -4.14
N PHE A 134 -27.12 -3.29 -5.42
CA PHE A 134 -27.71 -2.03 -5.86
C PHE A 134 -28.53 -2.18 -7.14
N SER A 135 -29.34 -1.16 -7.44
CA SER A 135 -30.09 -1.05 -8.68
C SER A 135 -29.97 0.38 -9.20
N ILE A 136 -29.69 0.55 -10.50
CA ILE A 136 -29.67 1.86 -11.17
C ILE A 136 -30.74 1.87 -12.25
N ASP A 137 -31.68 2.82 -12.17
CA ASP A 137 -32.66 3.02 -13.25
C ASP A 137 -31.97 3.61 -14.48
N THR A 138 -31.71 2.76 -15.47
CA THR A 138 -31.10 3.10 -16.76
C THR A 138 -32.14 3.32 -17.86
N GLN A 139 -33.45 3.24 -17.55
CA GLN A 139 -34.49 3.35 -18.56
C GLN A 139 -34.71 4.80 -18.99
N SER A 140 -34.13 5.15 -20.14
CA SER A 140 -34.37 6.40 -20.86
C SER A 140 -35.67 6.31 -21.68
N TYR A 141 -36.83 6.43 -21.02
CA TYR A 141 -38.10 6.50 -21.76
C TYR A 141 -38.24 7.79 -22.59
N ASN A 142 -37.70 8.92 -22.12
CA ASN A 142 -37.85 10.23 -22.78
C ASN A 142 -36.69 11.22 -22.54
N ALA A 143 -35.68 10.87 -21.74
CA ALA A 143 -34.58 11.77 -21.40
C ALA A 143 -33.32 10.98 -21.04
N PRO A 144 -32.12 11.52 -21.34
CA PRO A 144 -30.86 10.95 -20.86
C PRO A 144 -30.88 10.80 -19.34
N VAL A 145 -30.22 9.76 -18.84
CA VAL A 145 -30.04 9.44 -17.42
C VAL A 145 -28.59 9.72 -17.03
N GLY A 146 -28.35 10.08 -15.78
CA GLY A 146 -27.03 10.48 -15.28
C GLY A 146 -27.05 10.85 -13.78
N ASP A 147 -25.91 10.92 -13.10
CA ASP A 147 -24.55 10.76 -13.64
C ASP A 147 -23.95 9.39 -13.32
N GLY A 148 -24.29 8.80 -12.16
CA GLY A 148 -23.75 7.49 -11.82
C GLY A 148 -23.82 7.14 -10.34
N MET A 149 -23.03 6.16 -9.95
CA MET A 149 -22.72 5.85 -8.55
C MET A 149 -21.25 5.55 -8.39
N ALA A 150 -20.73 5.70 -7.18
CA ALA A 150 -19.41 5.22 -6.81
C ALA A 150 -19.49 4.33 -5.56
N ILE A 151 -18.68 3.28 -5.56
CA ILE A 151 -18.38 2.47 -4.38
C ILE A 151 -16.93 2.76 -4.03
N VAL A 152 -16.67 3.20 -2.80
CA VAL A 152 -15.34 3.58 -2.34
C VAL A 152 -14.90 2.75 -1.13
N LEU A 153 -13.60 2.47 -1.08
CA LEU A 153 -12.90 1.98 0.12
C LEU A 153 -11.84 3.02 0.45
N THR A 154 -12.08 3.84 1.46
CA THR A 154 -11.29 5.04 1.76
C THR A 154 -10.61 4.99 3.12
N SER A 155 -9.49 5.69 3.25
CA SER A 155 -8.81 5.93 4.51
C SER A 155 -9.37 7.11 5.32
N GLN A 156 -10.29 7.90 4.75
CA GLN A 156 -10.80 9.11 5.38
C GLN A 156 -12.32 9.09 5.53
N GLN A 157 -12.77 9.41 6.74
CA GLN A 157 -14.18 9.63 7.05
C GLN A 157 -14.45 10.95 7.78
N ASP A 158 -13.43 11.55 8.39
CA ASP A 158 -13.60 12.62 9.37
C ASP A 158 -14.27 13.86 8.79
N TYR A 159 -14.13 14.08 7.48
CA TYR A 159 -14.82 15.15 6.75
C TYR A 159 -16.36 15.07 6.82
N MET A 160 -16.93 13.91 7.14
CA MET A 160 -18.37 13.71 7.35
C MET A 160 -18.80 13.99 8.80
N ARG A 161 -17.86 13.92 9.75
CA ARG A 161 -18.12 14.01 11.19
C ARG A 161 -17.75 15.35 11.79
N GLU A 162 -16.61 15.90 11.37
CA GLU A 162 -16.08 17.11 11.98
C GLU A 162 -17.11 18.22 11.91
N ASP A 163 -17.35 18.86 13.06
CA ASP A 163 -18.17 20.05 13.18
C ASP A 163 -17.43 21.22 12.50
N LEU A 164 -17.44 21.16 11.16
CA LEU A 164 -16.89 22.14 10.25
C LEU A 164 -17.93 23.21 9.96
N HIS A 165 -18.80 23.53 10.91
CA HIS A 165 -19.84 24.55 10.76
C HIS A 165 -19.24 25.94 10.43
N SER A 166 -18.01 26.21 10.87
CA SER A 166 -17.30 27.44 10.49
C SER A 166 -16.53 27.26 9.18
N SER A 167 -16.65 28.25 8.29
CA SER A 167 -15.86 28.31 7.04
C SER A 167 -14.35 28.28 7.29
N TYR A 168 -13.90 28.78 8.44
CA TYR A 168 -12.51 28.73 8.87
C TYR A 168 -12.06 27.29 9.20
N ALA A 169 -12.79 26.58 10.06
CA ALA A 169 -12.47 25.19 10.40
C ALA A 169 -12.45 24.31 9.15
N ARG A 170 -13.44 24.48 8.27
CA ARG A 170 -13.50 23.77 6.99
C ARG A 170 -12.27 24.02 6.13
N LYS A 171 -11.88 25.29 5.96
CA LYS A 171 -10.70 25.64 5.18
C LYS A 171 -9.41 25.11 5.81
N GLN A 172 -9.30 25.13 7.14
CA GLN A 172 -8.15 24.59 7.85
C GLN A 172 -8.04 23.07 7.67
N TYR A 173 -9.16 22.35 7.73
CA TYR A 173 -9.19 20.92 7.45
C TYR A 173 -8.75 20.63 6.02
N MET A 174 -9.27 21.35 5.02
CA MET A 174 -8.85 21.20 3.62
C MET A 174 -7.35 21.46 3.43
N LEU A 175 -6.78 22.42 4.14
CA LEU A 175 -5.34 22.71 4.08
C LEU A 175 -4.50 21.61 4.74
N ASN A 176 -5.02 20.97 5.79
CA ASN A 176 -4.31 19.92 6.52
C ASN A 176 -4.40 18.56 5.82
N THR A 177 -5.55 18.22 5.24
CA THR A 177 -5.79 16.91 4.61
C THR A 177 -5.64 16.92 3.10
N ALA A 178 -5.51 18.11 2.50
CA ALA A 178 -5.61 18.36 1.05
C ALA A 178 -6.94 17.92 0.42
N LEU A 179 -7.94 17.47 1.20
CA LEU A 179 -9.20 16.95 0.67
C LEU A 179 -10.11 18.08 0.17
N GLU A 180 -10.63 17.93 -1.05
CA GLU A 180 -11.55 18.88 -1.67
C GLU A 180 -13.02 18.58 -1.29
N MET A 181 -13.37 18.83 -0.02
CA MET A 181 -14.69 18.51 0.53
C MET A 181 -15.89 19.16 -0.16
N ASP A 182 -15.68 20.26 -0.88
CA ASP A 182 -16.73 20.97 -1.62
C ASP A 182 -16.96 20.40 -3.03
N ASN A 183 -16.00 19.63 -3.56
CA ASN A 183 -16.09 19.08 -4.89
C ASN A 183 -16.58 17.62 -4.84
N HIS A 184 -17.87 17.43 -5.10
CA HIS A 184 -18.55 16.14 -5.07
C HIS A 184 -18.51 15.37 -6.42
N ASP A 185 -17.52 15.64 -7.28
CA ASP A 185 -17.47 15.07 -8.64
C ASP A 185 -17.25 13.55 -8.67
N LEU A 186 -16.74 12.94 -7.59
CA LEU A 186 -16.67 11.48 -7.45
C LEU A 186 -18.02 10.92 -6.99
N MET A 187 -19.06 11.14 -7.78
CA MET A 187 -20.42 10.63 -7.56
C MET A 187 -20.95 10.90 -6.14
N GLY A 188 -20.73 12.12 -5.62
CA GLY A 188 -21.13 12.54 -4.27
C GLY A 188 -19.97 12.61 -3.28
N PHE A 189 -18.88 11.89 -3.51
CA PHE A 189 -17.67 11.97 -2.71
C PHE A 189 -16.75 13.11 -3.17
N PRO A 190 -15.85 13.60 -2.29
CA PRO A 190 -14.74 14.45 -2.67
C PRO A 190 -13.96 13.87 -3.85
N ARG A 191 -13.69 14.67 -4.90
CA ARG A 191 -13.05 14.16 -6.12
C ARG A 191 -11.66 13.56 -5.92
N ASN A 192 -10.97 13.97 -4.86
CA ASN A 192 -9.62 13.53 -4.50
C ASN A 192 -9.62 12.65 -3.24
N LEU A 193 -10.73 11.96 -2.95
CA LEU A 193 -10.83 11.04 -1.82
C LEU A 193 -9.77 9.93 -1.97
N PRO A 194 -8.89 9.73 -0.96
CA PRO A 194 -7.88 8.67 -1.00
C PRO A 194 -8.53 7.31 -0.78
N GLY A 195 -8.15 6.32 -1.58
CA GLY A 195 -8.76 4.99 -1.53
C GLY A 195 -8.96 4.34 -2.90
N LEU A 196 -9.64 3.21 -2.89
CA LEU A 196 -10.19 2.61 -4.10
C LEU A 196 -11.54 3.26 -4.41
N ALA A 197 -11.74 3.67 -5.66
CA ALA A 197 -13.03 4.15 -6.14
C ALA A 197 -13.45 3.34 -7.37
N ILE A 198 -14.58 2.67 -7.27
CA ILE A 198 -15.26 1.98 -8.37
C ILE A 198 -16.41 2.87 -8.81
N VAL A 199 -16.26 3.49 -9.98
CA VAL A 199 -17.22 4.46 -10.53
C VAL A 199 -18.03 3.75 -11.62
N LEU A 200 -19.34 3.68 -11.42
CA LEU A 200 -20.31 3.30 -12.45
C LEU A 200 -20.91 4.56 -13.03
N ASP A 201 -20.46 4.91 -14.22
CA ASP A 201 -20.91 6.09 -14.95
C ASP A 201 -22.00 5.69 -15.94
N THR A 202 -23.11 6.43 -15.91
CA THR A 202 -24.26 6.21 -16.79
C THR A 202 -24.47 7.34 -17.78
N TYR A 203 -23.62 8.36 -17.73
CA TYR A 203 -23.64 9.48 -18.64
C TYR A 203 -22.30 9.60 -19.37
N LYS A 204 -22.29 10.33 -20.48
CA LYS A 204 -21.07 10.59 -21.25
C LYS A 204 -20.83 12.08 -21.25
N ASN A 205 -19.93 12.55 -20.40
CA ASN A 205 -19.60 13.97 -20.30
C ASN A 205 -18.65 14.39 -21.44
N ASP A 206 -17.71 13.52 -21.81
CA ASP A 206 -16.69 13.85 -22.80
C ASP A 206 -16.99 13.19 -24.15
N PRO A 207 -17.14 13.96 -25.24
CA PRO A 207 -17.34 13.40 -26.57
C PRO A 207 -16.20 12.45 -27.00
N GLU A 208 -14.97 12.65 -26.50
CA GLU A 208 -13.80 11.82 -26.79
C GLU A 208 -13.84 10.45 -26.09
N THR A 209 -14.73 10.24 -25.11
CA THR A 209 -14.90 8.95 -24.43
C THR A 209 -15.36 7.89 -25.44
N LYS A 210 -14.53 6.85 -25.62
CA LYS A 210 -14.78 5.81 -26.63
C LYS A 210 -15.91 4.85 -26.24
N LEU A 211 -16.10 4.62 -24.94
CA LEU A 211 -17.14 3.73 -24.44
C LEU A 211 -18.49 4.44 -24.48
N ALA A 212 -19.53 3.67 -24.83
CA ALA A 212 -20.90 4.10 -24.64
C ALA A 212 -21.30 3.85 -23.17
N PRO A 213 -21.99 4.79 -22.51
CA PRO A 213 -22.52 4.55 -21.18
C PRO A 213 -23.61 3.45 -21.21
N PRO A 214 -23.74 2.65 -20.15
CA PRO A 214 -22.99 2.76 -18.90
C PRO A 214 -21.62 2.07 -18.98
N PHE A 215 -20.63 2.58 -18.26
CA PHE A 215 -19.31 1.98 -18.11
C PHE A 215 -18.86 2.00 -16.65
N ILE A 216 -17.94 1.09 -16.32
CA ILE A 216 -17.34 0.97 -15.00
C ILE A 216 -15.85 1.26 -15.08
N SER A 217 -15.40 2.15 -14.21
CA SER A 217 -14.01 2.55 -14.08
C SER A 217 -13.56 2.31 -12.65
N MET A 218 -12.29 1.99 -12.46
CA MET A 218 -11.71 1.83 -11.14
C MET A 218 -10.44 2.66 -11.02
N PHE A 219 -10.38 3.44 -9.96
CA PHE A 219 -9.29 4.35 -9.66
C PHE A 219 -8.74 4.04 -8.27
N LEU A 220 -7.43 4.10 -8.13
CA LEU A 220 -6.74 4.06 -6.86
C LEU A 220 -6.11 5.43 -6.63
N ASN A 221 -6.57 6.12 -5.59
CA ASN A 221 -6.01 7.38 -5.13
C ASN A 221 -5.17 7.13 -3.88
N LYS A 222 -3.89 7.44 -3.95
CA LYS A 222 -2.95 7.31 -2.82
C LYS A 222 -2.65 8.63 -2.15
N ASP A 223 -2.66 9.73 -2.90
CA ASP A 223 -2.28 11.04 -2.39
C ASP A 223 -3.35 12.10 -2.76
N PRO A 224 -4.16 12.55 -1.79
CA PRO A 224 -5.23 13.51 -2.05
C PRO A 224 -4.69 14.87 -2.55
N SER A 225 -3.41 15.18 -2.35
CA SER A 225 -2.83 16.48 -2.77
C SER A 225 -2.55 16.57 -4.28
N SER A 226 -2.32 15.44 -4.95
CA SER A 226 -1.96 15.40 -6.37
C SER A 226 -2.90 14.56 -7.22
N GLU A 227 -3.58 13.58 -6.61
CA GLU A 227 -4.41 12.61 -7.29
C GLU A 227 -5.90 12.95 -7.13
N TYR A 228 -6.63 13.03 -8.25
CA TYR A 228 -8.07 13.29 -8.26
C TYR A 228 -8.74 12.65 -9.48
N TYR A 229 -10.04 12.45 -9.36
CA TYR A 229 -10.94 12.03 -10.43
C TYR A 229 -11.47 13.24 -11.22
N ASP A 230 -11.40 13.18 -12.56
CA ASP A 230 -11.96 14.22 -13.45
C ASP A 230 -13.27 13.76 -14.08
N ALA A 231 -14.40 14.12 -13.46
CA ALA A 231 -15.74 13.78 -13.96
C ALA A 231 -16.02 14.36 -15.36
N ALA A 232 -15.48 15.54 -15.66
CA ALA A 232 -15.70 16.19 -16.95
C ALA A 232 -15.10 15.41 -18.15
N SER A 233 -14.11 14.56 -17.91
CA SER A 233 -13.51 13.68 -18.92
C SER A 233 -13.87 12.21 -18.73
N ASP A 234 -14.95 11.92 -17.99
CA ASP A 234 -15.37 10.56 -17.63
C ASP A 234 -14.23 9.74 -16.97
N GLY A 235 -13.33 10.45 -16.28
CA GLY A 235 -12.16 9.89 -15.62
C GLY A 235 -10.91 9.74 -16.48
N ARG A 236 -10.92 10.09 -17.77
CA ARG A 236 -9.78 9.94 -18.69
C ARG A 236 -8.57 10.81 -18.34
N ARG A 237 -8.82 12.02 -17.83
CA ARG A 237 -7.77 12.97 -17.39
C ARG A 237 -7.58 12.97 -15.87
N SER A 238 -8.11 11.97 -15.18
CA SER A 238 -7.85 11.77 -13.76
C SER A 238 -6.35 11.60 -13.53
N THR A 239 -5.83 12.16 -12.45
CA THR A 239 -4.43 11.98 -12.05
C THR A 239 -4.24 10.76 -11.16
N SER A 240 -5.31 10.25 -10.55
CA SER A 240 -5.33 8.97 -9.83
C SER A 240 -4.99 7.78 -10.72
N LEU A 241 -4.41 6.72 -10.16
CA LEU A 241 -4.07 5.51 -10.91
C LEU A 241 -5.34 4.78 -11.40
N GLN A 242 -5.58 4.79 -12.71
CA GLN A 242 -6.68 4.05 -13.32
C GLN A 242 -6.31 2.56 -13.44
N LEU A 243 -7.04 1.71 -12.71
CA LEU A 243 -6.84 0.26 -12.71
C LEU A 243 -7.66 -0.43 -13.81
N MET A 244 -8.83 0.12 -14.15
CA MET A 244 -9.69 -0.44 -15.21
C MET A 244 -10.65 0.59 -15.82
N HIS A 245 -11.14 0.27 -17.02
CA HIS A 245 -12.21 0.97 -17.71
C HIS A 245 -12.91 0.01 -18.68
N LEU A 246 -14.13 -0.39 -18.39
CA LEU A 246 -14.86 -1.41 -19.14
C LEU A 246 -16.33 -1.03 -19.35
N PRO A 247 -17.00 -1.48 -20.42
CA PRO A 247 -18.43 -1.29 -20.57
C PRO A 247 -19.21 -2.06 -19.49
N ALA A 248 -20.30 -1.48 -19.01
CA ALA A 248 -21.19 -2.09 -18.03
C ALA A 248 -22.53 -2.46 -18.69
N HIS A 249 -23.13 -3.57 -18.26
CA HIS A 249 -24.41 -4.08 -18.81
C HIS A 249 -25.52 -3.97 -17.76
N LEU A 250 -25.79 -2.74 -17.32
CA LEU A 250 -26.83 -2.47 -16.33
C LEU A 250 -28.22 -2.58 -16.99
N SER A 251 -29.14 -3.31 -16.35
CA SER A 251 -30.47 -3.60 -16.92
C SER A 251 -31.64 -3.06 -16.07
N GLY A 252 -31.37 -2.16 -15.11
CA GLY A 252 -32.37 -1.68 -14.15
C GLY A 252 -32.73 -2.70 -13.07
N ARG A 253 -32.17 -3.90 -13.13
CA ARG A 253 -32.34 -4.97 -12.14
C ARG A 253 -31.25 -4.91 -11.08
N LYS A 254 -31.46 -5.65 -9.99
CA LYS A 254 -30.48 -5.84 -8.93
C LYS A 254 -29.16 -6.34 -9.51
N THR A 255 -28.11 -5.57 -9.27
CA THR A 255 -26.74 -5.84 -9.66
C THR A 255 -25.92 -5.92 -8.38
N ARG A 256 -24.95 -6.83 -8.32
CA ARG A 256 -24.06 -6.97 -7.17
C ARG A 256 -22.63 -6.78 -7.60
N ILE A 257 -21.88 -5.95 -6.89
CA ILE A 257 -20.43 -5.85 -7.02
C ILE A 257 -19.80 -6.49 -5.78
N ARG A 258 -18.81 -7.33 -6.01
CA ARG A 258 -18.00 -7.95 -4.95
C ARG A 258 -16.57 -7.45 -5.06
N ILE A 259 -16.04 -6.96 -3.96
CA ILE A 259 -14.64 -6.54 -3.80
C ILE A 259 -14.01 -7.50 -2.81
N ILE A 260 -12.96 -8.21 -3.23
CA ILE A 260 -12.17 -9.09 -2.37
C ILE A 260 -10.79 -8.46 -2.29
N TYR A 261 -10.39 -8.07 -1.09
CA TYR A 261 -9.08 -7.49 -0.82
C TYR A 261 -8.40 -8.26 0.29
N LEU A 262 -7.20 -8.76 0.01
CA LEU A 262 -6.37 -9.43 1.00
C LEU A 262 -5.05 -8.68 1.13
N GLU A 263 -4.93 -7.88 2.18
CA GLU A 263 -3.71 -7.14 2.47
C GLU A 263 -2.54 -8.07 2.78
N SER A 264 -2.80 -9.22 3.40
CA SER A 264 -1.76 -10.19 3.77
C SER A 264 -0.95 -10.69 2.56
N VAL A 265 -1.57 -10.72 1.37
CA VAL A 265 -0.93 -11.14 0.11
C VAL A 265 -0.92 -10.05 -0.98
N GLY A 266 -1.44 -8.86 -0.68
CA GLY A 266 -1.56 -7.75 -1.64
C GLY A 266 -2.47 -8.07 -2.83
N PHE A 267 -3.51 -8.88 -2.61
CA PHE A 267 -4.46 -9.34 -3.62
C PHE A 267 -5.68 -8.42 -3.68
N LEU A 268 -6.09 -8.03 -4.88
CA LEU A 268 -7.35 -7.33 -5.11
C LEU A 268 -8.09 -7.97 -6.27
N LYS A 269 -9.36 -8.30 -6.06
CA LYS A 269 -10.26 -8.80 -7.10
C LYS A 269 -11.61 -8.10 -7.00
N VAL A 270 -12.15 -7.72 -8.16
CA VAL A 270 -13.48 -7.12 -8.27
C VAL A 270 -14.29 -7.92 -9.27
N ASP A 271 -15.44 -8.40 -8.82
CA ASP A 271 -16.41 -9.14 -9.62
C ASP A 271 -17.75 -8.41 -9.67
N ILE A 272 -18.54 -8.68 -10.70
CA ILE A 272 -19.91 -8.18 -10.84
C ILE A 272 -20.89 -9.29 -11.21
N ASP A 273 -22.10 -9.24 -10.68
CA ASP A 273 -23.23 -10.07 -11.05
C ASP A 273 -24.38 -9.16 -11.50
N TYR A 274 -24.55 -9.03 -12.82
CA TYR A 274 -25.64 -8.24 -13.43
C TYR A 274 -27.02 -8.89 -13.31
N SER A 275 -27.06 -10.19 -12.99
CA SER A 275 -28.29 -10.99 -13.01
C SER A 275 -28.96 -11.11 -11.64
N GLY A 276 -28.19 -10.89 -10.57
CA GLY A 276 -28.59 -11.19 -9.20
C GLY A 276 -28.71 -12.70 -8.91
N LYS A 277 -28.22 -13.57 -9.81
CA LYS A 277 -28.34 -15.03 -9.74
C LYS A 277 -27.02 -15.72 -9.38
N ASN A 278 -26.10 -15.00 -8.76
CA ASN A 278 -24.78 -15.51 -8.34
C ASN A 278 -23.87 -15.90 -9.50
N GLN A 279 -24.04 -15.23 -10.64
CA GLN A 279 -23.19 -15.38 -11.82
C GLN A 279 -22.12 -14.28 -11.83
N TRP A 280 -21.03 -14.53 -11.11
CA TRP A 280 -19.93 -13.58 -10.96
C TRP A 280 -19.08 -13.51 -12.22
N ILE A 281 -18.92 -12.31 -12.75
CA ILE A 281 -18.04 -11.98 -13.87
C ILE A 281 -16.87 -11.20 -13.30
N GLN A 282 -15.65 -11.70 -13.53
CA GLN A 282 -14.44 -11.01 -13.12
C GLN A 282 -14.26 -9.73 -13.93
N LEU A 283 -14.21 -8.59 -13.24
CA LEU A 283 -13.93 -7.30 -13.84
C LEU A 283 -12.44 -6.96 -13.74
N PHE A 284 -11.85 -7.13 -12.56
CA PHE A 284 -10.44 -6.85 -12.30
C PHE A 284 -9.84 -7.88 -11.36
N LYS A 285 -8.57 -8.18 -11.57
CA LYS A 285 -7.78 -9.02 -10.67
C LYS A 285 -6.33 -8.58 -10.71
N GLN A 286 -5.76 -8.34 -9.53
CA GLN A 286 -4.34 -8.15 -9.35
C GLN A 286 -3.86 -9.09 -8.25
N GLN A 287 -2.87 -9.91 -8.59
CA GLN A 287 -2.44 -11.02 -7.74
C GLN A 287 -1.55 -10.60 -6.56
N THR A 288 -0.72 -9.56 -6.76
CA THR A 288 0.20 -9.04 -5.74
C THR A 288 0.41 -7.53 -5.90
N GLY A 289 0.84 -6.88 -4.81
CA GLY A 289 1.32 -5.50 -4.86
C GLY A 289 0.25 -4.41 -4.77
N VAL A 290 -1.03 -4.76 -4.57
CA VAL A 290 -2.07 -3.75 -4.32
C VAL A 290 -2.13 -3.42 -2.84
N GLN A 291 -1.89 -2.15 -2.52
CA GLN A 291 -2.14 -1.62 -1.19
C GLN A 291 -3.25 -0.59 -1.26
N LEU A 292 -4.35 -0.86 -0.55
CA LEU A 292 -5.40 0.11 -0.35
C LEU A 292 -5.02 1.01 0.84
N PRO A 293 -5.12 2.35 0.72
CA PRO A 293 -4.87 3.26 1.83
C PRO A 293 -5.69 2.89 3.07
N LYS A 294 -5.12 3.13 4.24
CA LYS A 294 -5.77 3.05 5.56
C LYS A 294 -5.70 4.38 6.26
N ASN A 295 -6.57 4.61 7.22
CA ASN A 295 -6.37 5.70 8.15
C ASN A 295 -5.06 5.42 8.92
N PRO A 296 -4.04 6.29 8.84
CA PRO A 296 -2.75 6.04 9.50
C PRO A 296 -2.85 6.13 11.03
N VAL A 297 -3.89 6.76 11.59
CA VAL A 297 -4.08 6.88 13.03
C VAL A 297 -4.84 5.67 13.59
N THR A 298 -5.95 5.28 12.93
CA THR A 298 -6.82 4.20 13.43
C THR A 298 -6.54 2.84 12.81
N GLY A 299 -5.84 2.78 11.67
CA GLY A 299 -5.62 1.56 10.89
C GLY A 299 -6.85 1.09 10.10
N GLU A 300 -7.92 1.88 10.08
CA GLU A 300 -9.22 1.48 9.52
C GLU A 300 -9.35 1.78 8.03
N ARG A 301 -10.30 1.09 7.40
CA ARG A 301 -10.84 1.43 6.08
C ARG A 301 -12.34 1.62 6.16
N TYR A 302 -12.83 2.65 5.47
CA TYR A 302 -14.23 2.99 5.45
C TYR A 302 -14.85 2.61 4.12
N ILE A 303 -16.01 1.98 4.17
CA ILE A 303 -16.78 1.56 3.00
C ILE A 303 -17.78 2.67 2.71
N GLY A 304 -17.74 3.21 1.50
CA GLY A 304 -18.64 4.26 1.07
C GLY A 304 -19.40 3.89 -0.18
N ILE A 305 -20.67 4.30 -0.25
CA ILE A 305 -21.49 4.22 -1.46
C ILE A 305 -22.14 5.58 -1.68
N GLY A 306 -21.98 6.12 -2.89
CA GLY A 306 -22.43 7.45 -3.24
C GLY A 306 -23.07 7.48 -4.61
N SER A 307 -23.96 8.43 -4.82
CA SER A 307 -24.49 8.76 -6.14
C SER A 307 -24.63 10.27 -6.30
N LYS A 308 -24.52 10.73 -7.54
CA LYS A 308 -24.74 12.11 -7.95
C LYS A 308 -25.64 12.16 -9.19
N THR A 309 -26.49 13.17 -9.23
CA THR A 309 -27.23 13.60 -10.40
C THR A 309 -26.70 14.97 -10.82
N GLY A 310 -26.45 15.14 -12.12
CA GLY A 310 -26.03 16.41 -12.69
C GLY A 310 -27.21 17.13 -13.34
N THR A 311 -27.03 17.46 -14.63
CA THR A 311 -28.12 18.03 -15.47
C THR A 311 -29.23 16.99 -15.71
N TYR A 312 -28.82 15.74 -15.85
CA TYR A 312 -29.69 14.58 -15.91
C TYR A 312 -29.77 13.93 -14.53
N SER A 313 -30.82 13.16 -14.33
CA SER A 313 -31.11 12.55 -13.03
C SER A 313 -31.51 11.11 -13.22
N GLN A 314 -31.07 10.26 -12.31
CA GLN A 314 -31.47 8.86 -12.25
C GLN A 314 -31.69 8.44 -10.80
N THR A 315 -32.49 7.39 -10.65
CA THR A 315 -32.69 6.77 -9.35
C THR A 315 -31.63 5.71 -9.13
N VAL A 316 -30.85 5.86 -8.05
CA VAL A 316 -29.87 4.86 -7.60
C VAL A 316 -30.33 4.34 -6.24
N ILE A 317 -30.51 3.02 -6.17
CA ILE A 317 -31.00 2.31 -5.00
C ILE A 317 -29.90 1.40 -4.47
N LEU A 318 -29.62 1.50 -3.18
CA LEU A 318 -28.79 0.57 -2.42
C LEU A 318 -29.71 -0.41 -1.67
N ASN A 319 -29.57 -1.70 -1.96
CA ASN A 319 -30.38 -2.76 -1.35
C ASN A 319 -29.69 -3.38 -0.13
N ASN A 320 -28.37 -3.61 -0.19
CA ASN A 320 -27.63 -4.28 0.88
C ASN A 320 -26.12 -4.04 0.73
N VAL A 321 -25.40 -4.03 1.85
CA VAL A 321 -23.94 -4.10 1.91
C VAL A 321 -23.57 -5.22 2.87
N GLU A 322 -22.87 -6.24 2.38
CA GLU A 322 -22.40 -7.36 3.19
C GLU A 322 -20.89 -7.39 3.18
N THR A 323 -20.29 -7.28 4.35
CA THR A 323 -18.84 -7.33 4.56
C THR A 323 -18.51 -8.57 5.37
N TYR A 324 -17.49 -9.27 4.91
CA TYR A 324 -16.97 -10.47 5.52
C TYR A 324 -15.46 -10.35 5.69
N GLU A 325 -14.95 -10.97 6.74
CA GLU A 325 -13.52 -10.99 7.06
C GLU A 325 -13.00 -12.42 7.08
N TYR A 326 -11.71 -12.57 6.82
CA TYR A 326 -11.05 -13.86 6.82
C TYR A 326 -10.13 -13.94 8.04
N HIS A 327 -10.45 -14.85 8.97
CA HIS A 327 -9.63 -15.07 10.17
C HIS A 327 -9.38 -16.56 10.38
N TRP A 328 -8.44 -16.86 11.28
CA TRP A 328 -8.27 -18.21 11.81
C TRP A 328 -9.57 -18.71 12.48
N ALA A 329 -9.95 -19.96 12.21
CA ALA A 329 -11.13 -20.62 12.75
C ALA A 329 -11.07 -20.87 14.26
N SER A 330 -9.87 -20.84 14.84
CA SER A 330 -9.57 -21.15 16.24
C SER A 330 -8.97 -19.90 16.90
N SER A 331 -9.83 -18.98 17.34
CA SER A 331 -9.43 -17.85 18.20
C SER A 331 -9.39 -18.23 19.69
N THR A 332 -9.52 -19.52 20.03
CA THR A 332 -9.31 -20.03 21.38
C THR A 332 -7.85 -20.44 21.55
N SER A 333 -7.02 -19.53 22.07
CA SER A 333 -6.06 -19.79 23.16
C SER A 333 -5.15 -18.58 23.34
N ALA A 334 -5.26 -17.96 24.52
CA ALA A 334 -4.44 -16.86 25.00
C ALA A 334 -2.96 -17.22 25.23
N GLU A 335 -2.42 -18.21 24.52
CA GLU A 335 -1.04 -18.69 24.61
C GLU A 335 -0.59 -19.15 23.21
N GLY A 336 -0.04 -18.23 22.41
CA GLY A 336 0.57 -18.54 21.10
C GLY A 336 -0.21 -18.06 19.87
N ALA A 337 -0.84 -16.87 19.92
CA ALA A 337 -1.49 -16.27 18.75
C ALA A 337 -0.50 -16.08 17.58
N GLU A 338 -0.48 -17.04 16.66
CA GLU A 338 0.05 -16.86 15.31
C GLU A 338 -0.73 -15.69 14.69
N GLY A 339 -0.10 -14.52 14.64
CA GLY A 339 -0.72 -13.33 14.06
C GLY A 339 -1.13 -13.59 12.61
N GLU A 340 -2.13 -12.84 12.13
CA GLU A 340 -2.52 -12.83 10.71
C GLU A 340 -1.39 -12.29 9.81
N ASP A 341 -0.39 -11.68 10.43
CA ASP A 341 0.89 -11.26 9.85
C ASP A 341 1.95 -12.38 9.81
N THR A 342 1.55 -13.64 9.64
CA THR A 342 2.47 -14.77 9.52
C THR A 342 2.43 -15.39 8.12
N PHE A 343 3.55 -15.96 7.69
CA PHE A 343 3.59 -16.67 6.41
C PHE A 343 2.67 -17.91 6.40
N ASP A 344 2.46 -18.55 7.55
CA ASP A 344 1.53 -19.66 7.70
C ASP A 344 0.08 -19.25 7.40
N TYR A 345 -0.33 -18.06 7.85
CA TYR A 345 -1.61 -17.48 7.49
C TYR A 345 -1.71 -17.22 5.98
N VAL A 346 -0.65 -16.70 5.37
CA VAL A 346 -0.59 -16.49 3.92
C VAL A 346 -0.74 -17.79 3.13
N GLN A 347 -0.09 -18.88 3.56
CA GLN A 347 -0.27 -20.18 2.91
C GLN A 347 -1.70 -20.69 3.05
N GLU A 348 -2.32 -20.50 4.19
CA GLU A 348 -3.68 -20.98 4.41
C GLU A 348 -4.72 -20.15 3.65
N ILE A 349 -4.58 -18.82 3.62
CA ILE A 349 -5.51 -17.97 2.88
C ILE A 349 -5.40 -18.19 1.37
N THR A 350 -4.19 -18.46 0.86
CA THR A 350 -4.03 -18.82 -0.57
C THR A 350 -4.66 -20.17 -0.90
N LYS A 351 -4.64 -21.15 0.01
CA LYS A 351 -5.42 -22.39 -0.12
C LYS A 351 -6.92 -22.12 -0.09
N PHE A 352 -7.38 -21.29 0.85
CA PHE A 352 -8.78 -20.90 0.96
C PHE A 352 -9.29 -20.24 -0.32
N LEU A 353 -8.54 -19.29 -0.89
CA LEU A 353 -8.85 -18.64 -2.18
C LEU A 353 -8.96 -19.65 -3.31
N LYS A 354 -8.04 -20.61 -3.37
CA LYS A 354 -8.04 -21.65 -4.41
C LYS A 354 -9.26 -22.56 -4.27
N TRP A 355 -9.61 -22.94 -3.05
CA TRP A 355 -10.70 -23.87 -2.79
C TRP A 355 -12.08 -23.22 -2.94
N GLN A 356 -12.28 -22.04 -2.32
CA GLN A 356 -13.59 -21.38 -2.30
C GLN A 356 -13.86 -20.50 -3.53
N LEU A 357 -12.81 -19.88 -4.09
CA LEU A 357 -12.95 -18.92 -5.20
C LEU A 357 -12.32 -19.42 -6.50
N GLY A 358 -11.63 -20.57 -6.50
CA GLY A 358 -10.93 -21.10 -7.67
C GLY A 358 -9.66 -20.31 -8.02
N GLU A 359 -9.19 -19.44 -7.12
CA GLU A 359 -8.10 -18.52 -7.39
C GLU A 359 -6.76 -19.03 -6.88
N SER A 360 -5.76 -19.12 -7.77
CA SER A 360 -4.39 -19.44 -7.35
C SER A 360 -3.54 -18.18 -7.30
N ILE A 361 -2.88 -18.00 -6.15
CA ILE A 361 -1.84 -17.02 -5.91
C ILE A 361 -0.62 -17.82 -5.47
N LYS A 362 0.52 -17.55 -6.10
CA LYS A 362 1.81 -18.06 -5.65
C LYS A 362 2.48 -16.92 -4.90
N MET A 363 2.82 -17.15 -3.64
CA MET A 363 3.60 -16.24 -2.83
C MET A 363 4.64 -17.07 -2.09
N GLU A 364 5.91 -16.83 -2.42
CA GLU A 364 7.04 -17.44 -1.73
C GLU A 364 7.38 -16.65 -0.46
N GLU A 365 8.12 -17.24 0.47
CA GLU A 365 8.46 -16.62 1.76
C GLU A 365 9.25 -15.32 1.57
N ASP A 366 10.21 -15.30 0.64
CA ASP A 366 11.00 -14.11 0.29
C ASP A 366 10.12 -12.99 -0.29
N GLU A 367 9.14 -13.35 -1.12
CA GLU A 367 8.18 -12.40 -1.69
C GLU A 367 7.27 -11.83 -0.60
N TYR A 368 6.84 -12.67 0.34
CA TYR A 368 6.08 -12.27 1.51
C TYR A 368 6.88 -11.32 2.40
N MET A 369 8.14 -11.63 2.70
CA MET A 369 9.02 -10.76 3.50
C MET A 369 9.25 -9.41 2.84
N LYS A 370 9.41 -9.38 1.51
CA LYS A 370 9.48 -8.13 0.76
C LYS A 370 8.17 -7.35 0.83
N TRP A 371 7.04 -8.04 0.71
CA TRP A 371 5.71 -7.43 0.78
C TRP A 371 5.41 -6.87 2.18
N SER A 372 5.70 -7.62 3.23
CA SER A 372 5.49 -7.21 4.61
C SER A 372 6.30 -5.95 4.93
N LEU A 373 7.55 -5.87 4.45
CA LEU A 373 8.36 -4.65 4.55
C LEU A 373 7.74 -3.44 3.84
N ILE A 374 7.25 -3.61 2.61
CA ILE A 374 6.58 -2.55 1.84
C ILE A 374 5.36 -2.03 2.60
N ARG A 375 4.54 -2.96 3.11
CA ARG A 375 3.34 -2.65 3.88
C ARG A 375 3.65 -1.81 5.12
N THR A 376 4.68 -2.18 5.89
CA THR A 376 5.09 -1.43 7.09
C THR A 376 5.71 -0.07 6.76
N GLN A 377 6.57 0.01 5.74
CA GLN A 377 7.23 1.27 5.35
C GLN A 377 6.24 2.34 4.89
N MET A 378 5.17 1.97 4.19
CA MET A 378 4.16 2.93 3.76
C MET A 378 3.34 3.44 4.94
N PHE A 379 2.98 2.58 5.90
CA PHE A 379 2.28 2.98 7.12
C PHE A 379 3.09 4.02 7.91
N ASP A 380 4.40 3.79 8.07
CA ASP A 380 5.31 4.76 8.70
C ASP A 380 5.43 6.07 7.92
N SER A 381 5.39 6.01 6.58
CA SER A 381 5.43 7.21 5.73
C SER A 381 4.16 8.07 5.86
N ASP A 382 3.00 7.44 5.98
CA ASP A 382 1.74 8.15 6.19
C ASP A 382 1.66 8.74 7.60
N LEU A 383 2.17 8.01 8.60
CA LEU A 383 2.26 8.48 9.99
C LEU A 383 3.25 9.65 10.15
N THR A 384 4.39 9.60 9.46
CA THR A 384 5.37 10.69 9.45
C THR A 384 4.85 11.92 8.71
N ARG A 385 4.12 11.75 7.59
CA ARG A 385 3.45 12.88 6.90
C ARG A 385 2.45 13.61 7.81
N LEU A 386 1.71 12.90 8.67
CA LEU A 386 0.82 13.53 9.65
C LEU A 386 1.57 14.17 10.84
N ARG A 387 2.73 13.62 11.20
CA ARG A 387 3.51 14.09 12.35
C ARG A 387 4.45 15.25 12.02
N ASP A 388 4.85 15.40 10.76
CA ASP A 388 5.88 16.34 10.35
C ASP A 388 5.32 17.66 9.79
N ALA A 389 5.09 18.58 10.72
CA ALA A 389 5.57 19.96 10.59
C ALA A 389 7.10 19.93 10.29
N PRO A 390 7.72 20.97 9.68
CA PRO A 390 8.98 20.83 8.95
C PRO A 390 10.09 20.19 9.80
N PRO A 391 10.83 19.21 9.24
CA PRO A 391 11.74 18.41 10.04
C PRO A 391 12.92 19.25 10.55
N PRO A 392 13.40 19.01 11.78
CA PRO A 392 14.67 19.58 12.21
C PRO A 392 15.80 18.98 11.34
N LYS A 393 16.62 19.88 10.79
CA LYS A 393 17.78 19.55 9.95
C LYS A 393 18.60 18.43 10.59
N LYS A 394 18.80 17.35 9.84
CA LYS A 394 19.57 16.15 10.21
C LYS A 394 20.97 16.55 10.67
N ARG A 395 21.17 16.63 12.00
CA ARG A 395 22.48 16.87 12.61
C ARG A 395 23.35 15.65 12.35
N TRP A 396 24.47 15.86 11.66
CA TRP A 396 25.56 14.91 11.59
C TRP A 396 25.91 14.44 13.01
N SER A 397 25.86 13.12 13.24
CA SER A 397 26.30 12.50 14.48
C SER A 397 27.79 12.14 14.36
N PRO A 398 28.70 12.91 14.99
CA PRO A 398 30.14 12.63 14.94
C PRO A 398 30.51 11.30 15.61
N LEU A 399 29.61 10.73 16.41
CA LEU A 399 29.83 9.49 17.16
C LEU A 399 29.84 8.24 16.25
N GLY A 400 29.02 8.24 15.21
CA GLY A 400 28.96 7.14 14.23
C GLY A 400 30.19 7.09 13.34
N PHE A 401 30.72 8.25 12.96
CA PHE A 401 31.99 8.37 12.24
C PHE A 401 33.15 7.86 13.09
N LEU A 402 33.22 8.28 14.37
CA LEU A 402 34.29 7.90 15.29
C LEU A 402 34.40 6.37 15.46
N LYS A 403 33.26 5.68 15.66
CA LYS A 403 33.23 4.21 15.78
C LYS A 403 33.79 3.50 14.54
N ARG A 404 33.43 3.97 13.33
CA ARG A 404 33.91 3.38 12.08
C ARG A 404 35.41 3.60 11.87
N THR A 405 35.94 4.77 12.22
CA THR A 405 37.38 5.02 12.21
C THR A 405 38.15 4.15 13.20
N CYS A 406 37.63 3.90 14.41
CA CYS A 406 38.30 3.04 15.39
C CYS A 406 38.40 1.59 14.92
N ILE A 407 37.33 1.05 14.30
CA ILE A 407 37.32 -0.32 13.75
C ILE A 407 38.33 -0.44 12.61
N TRP A 408 38.37 0.54 11.70
CA TRP A 408 39.35 0.56 10.62
C TRP A 408 40.79 0.59 11.16
N PHE A 409 41.05 1.43 12.17
CA PHE A 409 42.38 1.52 12.78
C PHE A 409 42.81 0.19 13.41
N ALA A 410 41.90 -0.50 14.10
CA ALA A 410 42.17 -1.82 14.69
C ALA A 410 42.53 -2.86 13.62
N ILE A 411 41.81 -2.88 12.48
CA ILE A 411 42.11 -3.79 11.37
C ILE A 411 43.49 -3.49 10.78
N THR A 412 43.83 -2.22 10.54
CA THR A 412 45.16 -1.85 10.03
C THR A 412 46.30 -2.24 10.97
N VAL A 413 46.11 -2.12 12.30
CA VAL A 413 47.09 -2.57 13.30
C VAL A 413 47.25 -4.08 13.27
N CYS A 414 46.15 -4.85 13.18
CA CYS A 414 46.20 -6.30 13.04
C CYS A 414 46.97 -6.73 11.78
N VAL A 415 46.67 -6.13 10.63
CA VAL A 415 47.39 -6.42 9.37
C VAL A 415 48.88 -6.07 9.49
N TYR A 416 49.21 -4.96 10.13
CA TYR A 416 50.60 -4.58 10.37
C TYR A 416 51.34 -5.62 11.24
N LEU A 417 50.73 -6.04 12.35
CA LEU A 417 51.30 -7.06 13.25
C LEU A 417 51.49 -8.40 12.55
N VAL A 418 50.51 -8.83 11.74
CA VAL A 418 50.63 -10.03 10.90
C VAL A 418 51.77 -9.88 9.90
N SER A 419 51.95 -8.70 9.28
CA SER A 419 53.07 -8.46 8.36
C SER A 419 54.44 -8.52 9.05
N VAL A 420 54.54 -8.03 10.29
CA VAL A 420 55.75 -8.09 11.11
C VAL A 420 56.03 -9.53 11.51
N TYR A 421 55.01 -10.26 11.93
CA TYR A 421 55.11 -11.68 12.30
C TYR A 421 55.58 -12.54 11.12
N ILE A 422 55.02 -12.32 9.92
CA ILE A 422 55.45 -12.98 8.68
C ILE A 422 56.92 -12.63 8.36
N ARG A 423 57.35 -11.36 8.50
CA ARG A 423 58.76 -10.98 8.30
C ARG A 423 59.72 -11.66 9.28
N VAL A 424 59.31 -11.83 10.54
CA VAL A 424 60.10 -12.50 11.57
C VAL A 424 60.23 -13.99 11.26
N ILE A 425 59.15 -14.64 10.82
CA ILE A 425 59.15 -16.05 10.40
C ILE A 425 60.03 -16.25 9.15
N LEU A 426 59.91 -15.37 8.16
CA LEU A 426 60.73 -15.40 6.94
C LEU A 426 62.23 -15.17 7.22
N ARG A 427 62.56 -14.37 8.25
CA ARG A 427 63.94 -14.23 8.75
C ARG A 427 64.43 -15.49 9.47
N ARG A 428 63.61 -16.11 10.33
CA ARG A 428 63.98 -17.36 11.03
C ARG A 428 64.17 -18.55 10.09
N LYS A 429 63.40 -18.63 8.99
CA LYS A 429 63.55 -19.68 7.97
C LYS A 429 64.69 -19.44 6.96
N GLY A 430 65.48 -18.37 7.11
CA GLY A 430 66.68 -18.12 6.31
C GLY A 430 66.43 -17.77 4.83
N ILE A 431 65.20 -17.47 4.44
CA ILE A 431 64.82 -17.19 3.03
C ILE A 431 65.18 -15.75 2.62
N LEU A 432 65.24 -14.81 3.58
CA LEU A 432 65.79 -13.47 3.33
C LEU A 432 67.30 -13.45 3.55
N ARG A 433 68.06 -13.98 2.58
CA ARG A 433 69.50 -13.68 2.47
C ARG A 433 69.66 -12.18 2.22
N SER A 434 70.38 -11.53 3.13
CA SER A 434 70.68 -10.11 3.10
C SER A 434 71.48 -9.72 1.85
N ARG A 435 70.79 -9.13 0.87
CA ARG A 435 71.42 -8.23 -0.10
C ARG A 435 70.50 -7.03 -0.31
N LEU A 436 70.63 -6.04 0.59
CA LEU A 436 70.57 -4.62 0.23
C LEU A 436 71.01 -3.76 1.43
N TYR A 437 72.26 -3.38 1.28
CA TYR A 437 73.02 -2.27 1.83
C TYR A 437 72.24 -1.14 2.54
N LYS A 438 72.77 -0.76 3.71
CA LYS A 438 72.66 0.53 4.43
C LYS A 438 71.66 1.55 3.87
N ARG A 439 70.53 1.72 4.58
CA ARG A 439 69.86 3.02 4.72
C ARG A 439 69.22 3.10 6.10
N ASN A 440 69.85 3.89 6.96
CA ASN A 440 69.30 4.25 8.27
C ASN A 440 68.00 5.04 8.03
N PHE A 441 66.86 4.46 8.38
CA PHE A 441 65.63 5.22 8.59
C PHE A 441 65.69 5.81 10.00
N PRO A 442 65.61 7.13 10.18
CA PRO A 442 65.45 7.71 11.50
C PRO A 442 64.10 7.30 12.07
N VAL A 443 64.13 6.65 13.22
CA VAL A 443 62.99 6.48 14.12
C VAL A 443 62.72 7.86 14.70
N GLY A 444 61.62 8.50 14.30
CA GLY A 444 61.25 9.80 14.82
C GLY A 444 60.08 10.43 14.06
N LEU A 445 58.87 10.12 14.52
CA LEU A 445 57.69 10.99 14.71
C LEU A 445 56.41 10.19 14.52
N LEU A 446 55.89 9.68 15.64
CA LEU A 446 54.46 9.52 15.89
C LEU A 446 54.27 10.00 17.33
N GLY A 447 54.25 11.32 17.45
CA GLY A 447 53.59 12.08 18.52
C GLY A 447 52.53 12.94 17.85
#